data_AF-A0A416HNP4-F1
#
_entry.id   AF-A0A416HNP4-F1
#
_cell.length_a   1.000
_cell.length_b   1.000
_cell.length_c   1.000
_cell.angle_alpha   90.00
_cell.angle_beta   90.00
_cell.angle_gamma   90.00
#
_symmetry.space_group_name_H-M   'P 1'
#
loop_
_entity.id
_entity.type
_entity.pdbx_description
1 polymer ?
#
loop_
_entity_poly.entity_id
_entity_poly.type
_entity_poly.pdbx_seq_one_letter_code
_entity_poly.pdbx_strand_id
1 'polypeptide(L)'
;MQAYLFVHFKEKTTPDGEQVYFGLSKDGFHWEEVNGGNPVLWTYYGEKGVRDFTITRCEGSGRFYIFATDLSLSYGMRNQYHGSWEEIGRNGSKCFSVWESDNLVDWTEQRLVTIGDADFGCLWAPDIIYDRENRDYLLHWSSSHRCNEYGKKGIYFCRTKDFKEFGSPRVLYRKEDSGVIDSAIYEENGWYYMFVKSEGNPEKIILLRAEHAAGPYERVEAFDKSMEAVESGLYEAPTAVKLEDGRWCLFLDYYGVPGAGQGYVPFVADSLSDGRFVRSDASFSFPYGFKHGTILTISMEEYERIKNHDWSDKGYV
;
A
#
# COMPACT_ATOMS: atom_id res chain seq x y z
N MET A 1 -5.32 -1.49 24.77
CA MET A 1 -6.42 -1.55 23.79
C MET A 1 -5.97 -0.80 22.56
N GLN A 2 -5.58 -1.56 21.55
CA GLN A 2 -5.13 -1.08 20.25
C GLN A 2 -6.34 -0.99 19.31
N ALA A 3 -6.27 -0.12 18.31
CA ALA A 3 -7.20 -0.12 17.19
C ALA A 3 -6.44 0.06 15.88
N TYR A 4 -7.12 -0.14 14.76
CA TYR A 4 -6.53 -0.16 13.44
C TYR A 4 -7.36 0.67 12.48
N LEU A 5 -6.66 1.42 11.63
CA LEU A 5 -7.21 2.14 10.48
C LEU A 5 -6.68 1.51 9.21
N PHE A 6 -7.57 1.07 8.33
CA PHE A 6 -7.24 0.59 6.99
C PHE A 6 -7.58 1.67 5.97
N VAL A 7 -6.56 2.24 5.32
CA VAL A 7 -6.73 3.16 4.20
C VAL A 7 -6.68 2.38 2.90
N HIS A 8 -7.75 2.41 2.11
CA HIS A 8 -7.96 1.51 0.98
C HIS A 8 -8.84 2.15 -0.11
N PHE A 9 -9.03 1.46 -1.24
CA PHE A 9 -10.07 1.78 -2.23
C PHE A 9 -11.00 0.58 -2.46
N LYS A 10 -12.00 0.75 -3.34
CA LYS A 10 -12.93 -0.30 -3.74
C LYS A 10 -12.78 -0.60 -5.24
N GLU A 11 -12.72 -1.87 -5.61
CA GLU A 11 -12.74 -2.23 -7.03
C GLU A 11 -14.15 -1.98 -7.61
N LYS A 12 -14.34 -0.84 -8.27
CA LYS A 12 -15.57 -0.48 -8.98
C LYS A 12 -15.24 0.09 -10.35
N THR A 13 -16.20 -0.01 -11.27
CA THR A 13 -16.09 0.60 -12.60
C THR A 13 -16.50 2.08 -12.62
N THR A 14 -16.89 2.64 -11.49
CA THR A 14 -17.34 4.03 -11.32
C THR A 14 -16.28 4.84 -10.58
N PRO A 15 -16.18 6.16 -10.82
CA PRO A 15 -15.09 6.99 -10.29
C PRO A 15 -14.96 6.99 -8.77
N ASP A 16 -16.06 6.77 -8.06
CA ASP A 16 -16.07 6.70 -6.60
C ASP A 16 -15.32 5.47 -6.08
N GLY A 17 -15.12 4.41 -6.88
CA GLY A 17 -14.32 3.25 -6.48
C GLY A 17 -12.86 3.60 -6.21
N GLU A 18 -12.31 4.56 -6.94
CA GLU A 18 -10.90 4.93 -6.94
C GLU A 18 -10.68 6.22 -6.16
N GLN A 19 -11.16 6.24 -4.91
CA GLN A 19 -11.05 7.37 -3.97
C GLN A 19 -10.51 6.85 -2.63
N VAL A 20 -10.28 7.73 -1.66
CA VAL A 20 -9.78 7.32 -0.33
C VAL A 20 -10.91 6.81 0.53
N TYR A 21 -10.83 5.57 1.00
CA TYR A 21 -11.75 4.97 1.96
C TYR A 21 -11.05 4.56 3.24
N PHE A 22 -11.76 4.67 4.36
CA PHE A 22 -11.31 4.17 5.66
C PHE A 22 -12.14 2.98 6.11
N GLY A 23 -11.46 2.03 6.74
CA GLY A 23 -12.05 0.97 7.54
C GLY A 23 -11.45 0.98 8.93
N LEU A 24 -12.23 0.66 9.95
CA LEU A 24 -11.76 0.61 11.32
C LEU A 24 -11.85 -0.81 11.88
N SER A 25 -10.96 -1.16 12.81
CA SER A 25 -11.06 -2.40 13.57
C SER A 25 -10.50 -2.22 14.98
N LYS A 26 -11.05 -2.94 15.95
CA LYS A 26 -10.52 -2.99 17.33
C LYS A 26 -9.58 -4.17 17.56
N ASP A 27 -9.61 -5.17 16.68
CA ASP A 27 -8.85 -6.41 16.85
C ASP A 27 -7.99 -6.78 15.63
N GLY A 28 -8.20 -6.12 14.49
CA GLY A 28 -7.52 -6.38 13.22
C GLY A 28 -8.21 -7.48 12.39
N PHE A 29 -9.29 -8.08 12.90
CA PHE A 29 -9.98 -9.23 12.32
C PHE A 29 -11.36 -8.82 11.80
N HIS A 30 -12.09 -8.04 12.59
CA HIS A 30 -13.43 -7.57 12.25
C HIS A 30 -13.37 -6.09 11.89
N TRP A 31 -13.54 -5.81 10.60
CA TRP A 31 -13.49 -4.47 10.04
C TRP A 31 -14.89 -3.89 9.89
N GLU A 32 -15.02 -2.59 10.18
CA GLU A 32 -16.23 -1.80 9.98
C GLU A 32 -15.99 -0.68 8.97
N GLU A 33 -17.06 -0.27 8.28
CA GLU A 33 -17.01 0.83 7.32
C GLU A 33 -16.99 2.18 8.02
N VAL A 34 -16.31 3.15 7.41
CA VAL A 34 -16.37 4.57 7.76
C VAL A 34 -17.23 5.31 6.73
N ASN A 35 -17.88 6.40 7.14
CA ASN A 35 -18.71 7.25 6.29
C ASN A 35 -19.83 6.49 5.53
N GLY A 36 -20.43 5.48 6.18
CA GLY A 36 -21.46 4.63 5.55
C GLY A 36 -21.00 3.93 4.27
N GLY A 37 -19.69 3.65 4.18
CA GLY A 37 -19.09 3.02 3.01
C GLY A 37 -18.89 3.96 1.82
N ASN A 38 -18.98 5.28 2.00
CA ASN A 38 -18.66 6.29 0.97
C ASN A 38 -17.21 6.77 1.07
N PRO A 39 -16.65 7.39 0.01
CA PRO A 39 -15.33 7.99 0.07
C PRO A 39 -15.18 8.97 1.23
N VAL A 40 -14.01 8.95 1.86
CA VAL A 40 -13.60 9.86 2.93
C VAL A 40 -12.92 11.09 2.34
N LEU A 41 -12.07 10.90 1.34
CA LEU A 41 -11.45 11.99 0.58
C LEU A 41 -11.64 11.75 -0.92
N TRP A 42 -11.87 12.84 -1.64
CA TRP A 42 -11.99 12.84 -3.09
C TRP A 42 -10.74 13.43 -3.74
N THR A 43 -10.44 12.95 -4.94
CA THR A 43 -9.35 13.43 -5.77
C THR A 43 -9.89 14.26 -6.92
N TYR A 44 -9.36 15.46 -7.07
CA TYR A 44 -9.79 16.42 -8.09
C TYR A 44 -8.68 16.79 -9.06
N TYR A 45 -7.43 16.54 -8.67
CA TYR A 45 -6.23 16.79 -9.46
C TYR A 45 -5.66 15.49 -10.03
N GLY A 46 -4.78 15.62 -11.03
CA GLY A 46 -4.10 14.49 -11.65
C GLY A 46 -5.07 13.67 -12.49
N GLU A 47 -5.09 12.36 -12.26
CA GLU A 47 -5.98 11.42 -12.96
C GLU A 47 -7.39 11.37 -12.39
N LYS A 48 -7.64 12.08 -11.27
CA LYS A 48 -8.95 12.16 -10.59
C LYS A 48 -9.44 10.82 -10.04
N GLY A 49 -8.50 9.91 -9.82
CA GLY A 49 -8.67 8.71 -9.02
C GLY A 49 -7.35 8.31 -8.38
N VAL A 50 -7.45 7.57 -7.29
CA VAL A 50 -6.31 7.05 -6.55
C VAL A 50 -6.48 5.59 -6.19
N ARG A 51 -5.35 4.89 -6.17
CA ARG A 51 -5.23 3.47 -5.82
C ARG A 51 -3.99 3.28 -4.95
N ASP A 52 -3.87 2.10 -4.35
CA ASP A 52 -2.64 1.62 -3.70
C ASP A 52 -2.13 2.55 -2.59
N PHE A 53 -2.84 2.61 -1.46
CA PHE A 53 -2.53 3.57 -0.40
C PHE A 53 -1.45 3.09 0.56
N THR A 54 -0.63 4.04 1.01
CA THR A 54 0.08 3.96 2.28
C THR A 54 -0.34 5.09 3.21
N ILE A 55 -0.31 4.82 4.51
CA ILE A 55 -0.52 5.81 5.55
C ILE A 55 0.58 5.68 6.61
N THR A 56 1.15 6.81 7.03
CA THR A 56 2.17 6.83 8.07
C THR A 56 1.95 7.96 9.07
N ARG A 57 2.34 7.73 10.33
CA ARG A 57 2.44 8.76 11.37
C ARG A 57 3.90 9.20 11.44
N CYS A 58 4.17 10.47 11.17
CA CYS A 58 5.52 11.00 11.18
C CYS A 58 6.07 11.10 12.61
N GLU A 59 7.14 10.38 12.93
CA GLU A 59 7.85 10.32 14.22
C GLU A 59 8.23 11.71 14.78
N GLY A 60 8.57 12.67 13.92
CA GLY A 60 9.03 14.00 14.35
C GLY A 60 7.90 14.98 14.67
N SER A 61 6.80 14.94 13.91
CA SER A 61 5.72 15.92 14.01
C SER A 61 4.42 15.35 14.59
N GLY A 62 4.28 14.02 14.64
CA GLY A 62 3.03 13.33 14.96
C GLY A 62 1.97 13.41 13.86
N ARG A 63 2.23 14.12 12.74
CA ARG A 63 1.28 14.29 11.64
C ARG A 63 1.15 13.01 10.81
N PHE A 64 -0.04 12.79 10.28
CA PHE A 64 -0.37 11.68 9.40
C PHE A 64 -0.23 12.08 7.95
N TYR A 65 0.28 11.17 7.13
CA TYR A 65 0.42 11.35 5.69
C TYR A 65 -0.21 10.14 4.99
N ILE A 66 -1.07 10.40 4.01
CA ILE A 66 -1.53 9.40 3.05
C ILE A 66 -0.81 9.65 1.73
N PHE A 67 -0.25 8.60 1.14
CA PHE A 67 0.24 8.59 -0.24
C PHE A 67 -0.53 7.54 -1.04
N ALA A 68 -0.76 7.83 -2.32
CA ALA A 68 -1.44 6.91 -3.22
C ALA A 68 -0.93 7.05 -4.66
N THR A 69 -1.03 5.98 -5.44
CA THR A 69 -0.90 6.03 -6.90
C THR A 69 -1.94 7.00 -7.47
N ASP A 70 -1.52 8.02 -8.21
CA ASP A 70 -2.43 8.86 -9.01
C ASP A 70 -2.84 8.11 -10.28
N LEU A 71 -4.00 7.45 -10.25
CA LEU A 71 -4.49 6.61 -11.33
C LEU A 71 -6.01 6.46 -11.24
N SER A 72 -6.70 6.74 -12.36
CA SER A 72 -8.10 6.35 -12.53
C SER A 72 -8.28 5.42 -13.72
N LEU A 73 -8.66 4.18 -13.47
CA LEU A 73 -9.12 3.27 -14.52
C LEU A 73 -10.52 3.66 -15.00
N SER A 74 -11.38 4.17 -14.11
CA SER A 74 -12.73 4.60 -14.47
C SER A 74 -12.71 5.70 -15.52
N TYR A 75 -11.80 6.67 -15.39
CA TYR A 75 -11.65 7.74 -16.36
C TYR A 75 -10.67 7.42 -17.47
N GLY A 76 -9.54 6.79 -17.17
CA GLY A 76 -8.38 6.69 -18.07
C GLY A 76 -8.29 5.38 -18.87
N MET A 77 -8.75 4.25 -18.33
CA MET A 77 -8.44 2.93 -18.92
C MET A 77 -8.87 2.82 -20.39
N ARG A 78 -10.05 3.34 -20.76
CA ARG A 78 -10.58 3.20 -22.13
C ARG A 78 -10.12 4.28 -23.10
N ASN A 79 -9.86 5.50 -22.63
CA ASN A 79 -9.64 6.68 -23.48
C ASN A 79 -8.17 7.12 -23.53
N GLN A 80 -7.48 7.16 -22.38
CA GLN A 80 -6.11 7.62 -22.21
C GLN A 80 -5.14 6.47 -22.40
N TYR A 81 -5.52 5.27 -21.94
CA TYR A 81 -4.65 4.10 -21.89
C TYR A 81 -5.08 2.96 -22.82
N HIS A 82 -6.08 3.18 -23.68
CA HIS A 82 -6.49 2.28 -24.75
C HIS A 82 -6.70 0.79 -24.32
N GLY A 83 -7.10 0.56 -23.07
CA GLY A 83 -7.28 -0.77 -22.49
C GLY A 83 -5.98 -1.50 -22.14
N SER A 84 -4.86 -0.79 -21.98
CA SER A 84 -3.52 -1.37 -21.86
C SER A 84 -2.80 -1.00 -20.55
N TRP A 85 -2.58 -2.01 -19.72
CA TRP A 85 -1.71 -1.89 -18.53
C TRP A 85 -0.24 -1.62 -18.89
N GLU A 86 0.22 -2.06 -20.06
CA GLU A 86 1.55 -1.71 -20.57
C GLU A 86 1.67 -0.21 -20.80
N GLU A 87 0.62 0.40 -21.36
CA GLU A 87 0.58 1.85 -21.59
C GLU A 87 0.57 2.64 -20.28
N ILE A 88 -0.23 2.22 -19.29
CA ILE A 88 -0.19 2.83 -17.94
C ILE A 88 1.21 2.67 -17.34
N GLY A 89 1.82 1.49 -17.49
CA GLY A 89 3.14 1.20 -16.95
C GLY A 89 4.26 2.03 -17.56
N ARG A 90 4.10 2.56 -18.78
CA ARG A 90 5.10 3.34 -19.51
C ARG A 90 4.80 4.84 -19.52
N ASN A 91 3.53 5.19 -19.66
CA ASN A 91 3.07 6.55 -19.89
C ASN A 91 2.13 7.06 -18.79
N GLY A 92 1.96 6.30 -17.70
CA GLY A 92 1.08 6.69 -16.61
C GLY A 92 1.57 7.88 -15.79
N SER A 93 0.77 8.30 -14.81
CA SER A 93 1.13 9.40 -13.92
C SER A 93 2.52 9.21 -13.29
N LYS A 94 3.25 10.32 -13.21
CA LYS A 94 4.54 10.43 -12.51
C LYS A 94 4.37 11.14 -11.16
N CYS A 95 3.16 11.09 -10.61
CA CYS A 95 2.80 11.74 -9.37
C CYS A 95 2.28 10.72 -8.37
N PHE A 96 2.56 10.97 -7.10
CA PHE A 96 1.74 10.45 -6.01
C PHE A 96 0.75 11.52 -5.57
N SER A 97 -0.45 11.10 -5.22
CA SER A 97 -1.39 11.95 -4.49
C SER A 97 -1.09 11.88 -2.99
N VAL A 98 -1.11 13.03 -2.33
CA VAL A 98 -0.71 13.18 -0.93
C VAL A 98 -1.72 14.02 -0.14
N TRP A 99 -2.05 13.55 1.05
CA TRP A 99 -2.83 14.28 2.06
C TRP A 99 -2.13 14.26 3.40
N GLU A 100 -2.32 15.31 4.18
CA GLU A 100 -1.74 15.45 5.52
C GLU A 100 -2.85 15.71 6.54
N SER A 101 -2.72 15.18 7.75
CA SER A 101 -3.65 15.45 8.85
C SER A 101 -2.93 15.49 10.18
N ASP A 102 -3.41 16.32 11.10
CA ASP A 102 -2.92 16.32 12.49
C ASP A 102 -3.70 15.33 13.37
N ASN A 103 -4.86 14.86 12.92
CA ASN A 103 -5.82 14.19 13.79
C ASN A 103 -6.66 13.07 13.12
N LEU A 104 -6.35 12.70 11.88
CA LEU A 104 -7.00 11.67 11.04
C LEU A 104 -8.40 12.00 10.52
N VAL A 105 -8.96 13.18 10.83
CA VAL A 105 -10.29 13.61 10.36
C VAL A 105 -10.26 14.95 9.63
N ASP A 106 -9.34 15.83 10.00
CA ASP A 106 -9.08 17.08 9.29
C ASP A 106 -7.90 16.88 8.35
N TRP A 107 -8.20 16.70 7.07
CA TRP A 107 -7.20 16.49 6.01
C TRP A 107 -6.99 17.78 5.21
N THR A 108 -5.76 17.98 4.74
CA THR A 108 -5.44 19.03 3.76
C THR A 108 -6.09 18.78 2.41
N GLU A 109 -6.03 19.77 1.53
CA GLU A 109 -6.30 19.55 0.10
C GLU A 109 -5.31 18.51 -0.50
N GLN A 110 -5.75 17.82 -1.55
CA GLN A 110 -4.90 16.90 -2.31
C GLN A 110 -3.69 17.64 -2.88
N ARG A 111 -2.49 17.11 -2.64
CA ARG A 111 -1.25 17.56 -3.29
C ARG A 111 -0.73 16.48 -4.23
N LEU A 112 -0.33 16.87 -5.44
CA LEU A 112 0.43 15.98 -6.32
C LEU A 112 1.92 16.18 -6.10
N VAL A 113 2.64 15.07 -5.97
CA VAL A 113 4.09 15.06 -5.76
C VAL A 113 4.75 14.27 -6.86
N THR A 114 5.58 14.94 -7.65
CA THR A 114 6.46 14.28 -8.62
C THR A 114 7.75 13.84 -7.94
N ILE A 115 8.14 12.59 -8.14
CA ILE A 115 9.38 12.03 -7.62
C ILE A 115 10.17 11.44 -8.78
N GLY A 116 11.48 11.72 -8.81
CA GLY A 116 12.36 11.27 -9.89
C GLY A 116 12.33 12.17 -11.11
N ASP A 117 12.64 11.58 -12.26
CA ASP A 117 12.78 12.26 -13.54
C ASP A 117 11.86 11.65 -14.62
N ALA A 118 12.00 12.13 -15.85
CA ALA A 118 11.18 11.71 -16.98
C ALA A 118 11.48 10.28 -17.48
N ASP A 119 12.51 9.60 -16.95
CA ASP A 119 12.85 8.24 -17.39
C ASP A 119 12.01 7.17 -16.67
N PHE A 120 11.30 7.52 -15.59
CA PHE A 120 10.30 6.64 -14.97
C PHE A 120 9.05 6.48 -15.84
N GLY A 121 8.53 5.26 -15.94
CA GLY A 121 7.32 4.97 -16.72
C GLY A 121 6.01 5.05 -15.92
N CYS A 122 6.08 4.96 -14.60
CA CYS A 122 4.94 5.17 -13.70
C CYS A 122 5.43 5.37 -12.26
N LEU A 123 4.56 5.80 -11.35
CA LEU A 123 4.81 5.74 -9.91
C LEU A 123 3.66 4.98 -9.27
N TRP A 124 3.85 3.69 -8.94
CA TRP A 124 2.79 2.81 -8.45
C TRP A 124 3.05 2.28 -7.05
N ALA A 125 2.00 2.11 -6.27
CA ALA A 125 1.98 1.47 -4.96
C ALA A 125 3.07 2.02 -4.03
N PRO A 126 2.98 3.32 -3.64
CA PRO A 126 3.89 3.87 -2.66
C PRO A 126 3.71 3.18 -1.31
N ASP A 127 4.81 2.91 -0.62
CA ASP A 127 4.81 2.58 0.79
C ASP A 127 6.02 3.22 1.50
N ILE A 128 5.91 3.36 2.83
CA ILE A 128 6.81 4.17 3.64
C ILE A 128 7.25 3.41 4.88
N ILE A 129 8.56 3.34 5.09
CA ILE A 129 9.16 2.84 6.33
C ILE A 129 10.09 3.89 6.95
N TYR A 130 10.04 4.05 8.27
CA TYR A 130 10.98 4.88 9.00
C TYR A 130 12.29 4.12 9.22
N ASP A 131 13.39 4.72 8.74
CA ASP A 131 14.74 4.22 8.95
C ASP A 131 15.31 4.86 10.22
N ARG A 132 15.36 4.06 11.30
CA ARG A 132 15.85 4.50 12.61
C ARG A 132 17.34 4.83 12.60
N GLU A 133 18.12 4.19 11.74
CA GLU A 133 19.58 4.40 11.64
C GLU A 133 19.87 5.80 11.09
N ASN A 134 19.19 6.16 10.00
CA ASN A 134 19.39 7.44 9.31
C ASN A 134 18.46 8.55 9.81
N ARG A 135 17.45 8.20 10.62
CA ARG A 135 16.43 9.08 11.19
C ARG A 135 15.65 9.84 10.11
N ASP A 136 15.30 9.13 9.05
CA ASP A 136 14.51 9.60 7.92
C ASP A 136 13.56 8.50 7.43
N TYR A 137 12.83 8.74 6.34
CA TYR A 137 11.91 7.79 5.75
C TYR A 137 12.42 7.32 4.41
N LEU A 138 12.19 6.04 4.11
CA LEU A 138 12.23 5.51 2.76
C LEU A 138 10.81 5.51 2.22
N LEU A 139 10.56 6.34 1.21
CA LEU A 139 9.39 6.23 0.36
C LEU A 139 9.77 5.36 -0.83
N HIS A 140 9.13 4.20 -0.98
CA HIS A 140 9.43 3.21 -2.00
C HIS A 140 8.20 2.88 -2.85
N TRP A 141 8.42 2.49 -4.10
CA TRP A 141 7.36 2.29 -5.09
C TRP A 141 7.79 1.37 -6.23
N SER A 142 6.81 0.91 -6.98
CA SER A 142 6.98 0.09 -8.18
C SER A 142 7.06 0.96 -9.42
N SER A 143 8.01 0.67 -10.31
CA SER A 143 8.07 1.38 -11.59
C SER A 143 8.74 0.61 -12.72
N SER A 144 8.30 0.87 -13.95
CA SER A 144 9.09 0.61 -15.15
C SER A 144 10.04 1.79 -15.42
N HIS A 145 11.13 1.58 -16.15
CA HIS A 145 12.09 2.66 -16.35
C HIS A 145 12.83 2.55 -17.68
N ARG A 146 13.21 3.70 -18.24
CA ARG A 146 13.86 3.77 -19.55
C ARG A 146 15.17 2.99 -19.64
N CYS A 147 15.88 2.82 -18.52
CA CYS A 147 17.16 2.08 -18.47
C CYS A 147 17.07 0.63 -18.94
N ASN A 148 15.87 0.03 -18.93
CA ASN A 148 15.61 -1.31 -19.48
C ASN A 148 14.44 -1.27 -20.49
N GLU A 149 14.32 -0.16 -21.23
CA GLU A 149 13.28 0.06 -22.24
C GLU A 149 11.84 -0.07 -21.69
N TYR A 150 11.64 0.29 -20.42
CA TYR A 150 10.37 0.13 -19.71
C TYR A 150 9.92 -1.35 -19.59
N GLY A 151 10.88 -2.28 -19.54
CA GLY A 151 10.64 -3.70 -19.36
C GLY A 151 10.23 -4.07 -17.92
N LYS A 152 10.84 -5.15 -17.39
CA LYS A 152 10.57 -5.66 -16.03
C LYS A 152 10.62 -4.54 -14.99
N LYS A 153 9.57 -4.43 -14.18
CA LYS A 153 9.48 -3.43 -13.12
C LYS A 153 10.40 -3.76 -11.96
N GLY A 154 10.79 -2.71 -11.24
CA GLY A 154 11.57 -2.81 -10.02
C GLY A 154 10.99 -1.96 -8.92
N ILE A 155 11.45 -2.21 -7.71
CA ILE A 155 11.18 -1.36 -6.55
C ILE A 155 12.26 -0.29 -6.49
N TYR A 156 11.83 0.96 -6.47
CA TYR A 156 12.69 2.14 -6.28
C TYR A 156 12.36 2.77 -4.95
N PHE A 157 13.28 3.59 -4.45
CA PHE A 157 13.04 4.38 -3.26
C PHE A 157 13.74 5.72 -3.34
N CYS A 158 13.26 6.67 -2.55
CA CYS A 158 13.96 7.90 -2.21
C CYS A 158 13.89 8.13 -0.69
N ARG A 159 14.76 9.00 -0.19
CA ARG A 159 14.76 9.39 1.22
C ARG A 159 14.10 10.76 1.41
N THR A 160 13.35 10.92 2.49
CA THR A 160 12.75 12.19 2.91
C THR A 160 12.68 12.27 4.42
N LYS A 161 12.67 13.49 4.97
CA LYS A 161 12.49 13.71 6.42
C LYS A 161 11.11 14.27 6.77
N ASP A 162 10.43 14.84 5.79
CA ASP A 162 9.26 15.70 6.01
C ASP A 162 8.14 15.52 4.97
N PHE A 163 8.32 14.63 3.99
CA PHE A 163 7.38 14.38 2.90
C PHE A 163 7.10 15.60 2.02
N LYS A 164 8.04 16.56 2.00
CA LYS A 164 8.04 17.74 1.14
C LYS A 164 9.26 17.74 0.23
N GLU A 165 10.43 17.46 0.79
CA GLU A 165 11.68 17.32 0.03
C GLU A 165 12.04 15.84 -0.13
N PHE A 166 12.37 15.43 -1.36
CA PHE A 166 12.69 14.06 -1.71
C PHE A 166 14.08 13.99 -2.34
N GLY A 167 14.89 13.06 -1.84
CA GLY A 167 16.20 12.76 -2.42
C GLY A 167 16.08 12.08 -3.79
N SER A 168 17.21 11.96 -4.49
CA SER A 168 17.25 11.28 -5.78
C SER A 168 16.86 9.80 -5.66
N PRO A 169 15.99 9.28 -6.55
CA PRO A 169 15.61 7.87 -6.54
C PRO A 169 16.78 6.91 -6.73
N ARG A 170 16.68 5.74 -6.11
CA ARG A 170 17.60 4.61 -6.25
C ARG A 170 16.82 3.32 -6.36
N VAL A 171 17.46 2.28 -6.90
CA VAL A 171 16.87 0.94 -6.93
C VAL A 171 16.93 0.36 -5.51
N LEU A 172 15.79 -0.06 -4.98
CA LEU A 172 15.71 -0.80 -3.71
C LEU A 172 15.86 -2.29 -3.94
N TYR A 173 15.08 -2.83 -4.90
CA TYR A 173 15.05 -4.27 -5.17
C TYR A 173 14.58 -4.57 -6.59
N ARG A 174 15.23 -5.56 -7.22
CA ARG A 174 14.84 -6.13 -8.52
C ARG A 174 15.24 -7.60 -8.56
N LYS A 175 14.50 -8.38 -9.36
CA LYS A 175 14.93 -9.71 -9.79
C LYS A 175 15.56 -9.63 -11.17
N GLU A 176 16.48 -10.54 -11.46
CA GLU A 176 17.09 -10.65 -12.79
C GLU A 176 16.12 -11.28 -13.80
N ASP A 177 15.26 -12.19 -13.33
CA ASP A 177 14.48 -13.11 -14.15
C ASP A 177 13.01 -12.71 -14.33
N SER A 178 12.43 -11.87 -13.47
CA SER A 178 11.07 -11.34 -13.58
C SER A 178 10.96 -9.90 -13.09
N GLY A 179 9.82 -9.24 -13.30
CA GLY A 179 9.51 -7.99 -12.60
C GLY A 179 9.01 -8.24 -11.18
N VAL A 180 8.98 -7.16 -10.40
CA VAL A 180 8.45 -7.11 -9.04
C VAL A 180 7.70 -5.80 -8.83
N ILE A 181 6.59 -5.87 -8.09
CA ILE A 181 5.75 -4.72 -7.72
C ILE A 181 5.20 -4.86 -6.30
N ASP A 182 4.57 -3.82 -5.79
CA ASP A 182 3.82 -3.78 -4.52
C ASP A 182 4.69 -4.15 -3.31
N SER A 183 5.78 -3.41 -3.11
CA SER A 183 6.64 -3.56 -1.94
C SER A 183 5.94 -3.03 -0.69
N ALA A 184 5.95 -3.81 0.40
CA ALA A 184 5.55 -3.37 1.74
C ALA A 184 6.60 -3.77 2.78
N ILE A 185 7.09 -2.82 3.59
CA ILE A 185 8.25 -3.02 4.46
C ILE A 185 7.90 -2.80 5.93
N TYR A 186 8.29 -3.76 6.76
CA TYR A 186 8.06 -3.74 8.20
C TYR A 186 9.36 -4.01 8.97
N GLU A 187 9.49 -3.42 10.16
CA GLU A 187 10.62 -3.68 11.05
C GLU A 187 10.18 -4.57 12.22
N GLU A 188 10.97 -5.61 12.50
CA GLU A 188 10.84 -6.42 13.70
C GLU A 188 12.22 -6.80 14.25
N ASN A 189 12.47 -6.41 15.51
CA ASN A 189 13.67 -6.77 16.27
C ASN A 189 14.98 -6.37 15.56
N GLY A 190 14.99 -5.20 14.92
CA GLY A 190 16.14 -4.64 14.21
C GLY A 190 16.32 -5.16 12.78
N TRP A 191 15.42 -6.03 12.30
CA TRP A 191 15.43 -6.52 10.92
C TRP A 191 14.29 -5.91 10.12
N TYR A 192 14.55 -5.63 8.86
CA TYR A 192 13.57 -5.13 7.90
C TYR A 192 13.07 -6.28 7.03
N TYR A 193 11.76 -6.45 6.93
CA TYR A 193 11.10 -7.48 6.15
C TYR A 193 10.28 -6.83 5.04
N MET A 194 10.56 -7.17 3.80
CA MET A 194 9.85 -6.67 2.63
C MET A 194 9.01 -7.78 2.02
N PHE A 195 7.70 -7.62 2.04
CA PHE A 195 6.83 -8.37 1.14
C PHE A 195 6.83 -7.67 -0.21
N VAL A 196 6.84 -8.43 -1.30
CA VAL A 196 6.72 -7.89 -2.65
C VAL A 196 6.02 -8.92 -3.55
N LYS A 197 5.23 -8.45 -4.52
CA LYS A 197 4.64 -9.30 -5.56
C LYS A 197 5.70 -9.60 -6.61
N SER A 198 5.99 -10.88 -6.81
CA SER A 198 6.85 -11.35 -7.88
C SER A 198 6.02 -11.74 -9.10
N GLU A 199 6.36 -11.24 -10.28
CA GLU A 199 5.67 -11.56 -11.54
C GLU A 199 6.12 -12.91 -12.12
N GLY A 200 7.08 -13.61 -11.49
CA GLY A 200 7.56 -14.91 -11.97
C GLY A 200 8.63 -15.51 -11.07
N ASN A 201 8.80 -16.84 -11.09
CA ASN A 201 9.84 -17.57 -10.36
C ASN A 201 10.04 -17.16 -8.88
N PRO A 202 9.03 -17.33 -8.00
CA PRO A 202 7.64 -17.74 -8.28
C PRO A 202 6.76 -16.54 -8.64
N GLU A 203 5.62 -16.79 -9.30
CA GLU A 203 4.58 -15.76 -9.54
C GLU A 203 3.64 -15.67 -8.32
N LYS A 204 4.19 -15.24 -7.18
CA LYS A 204 3.53 -15.17 -5.87
C LYS A 204 4.01 -13.96 -5.09
N ILE A 205 3.38 -13.71 -3.93
CA ILE A 205 3.99 -12.87 -2.90
C ILE A 205 5.21 -13.57 -2.33
N ILE A 206 6.18 -12.75 -1.98
CA ILE A 206 7.56 -13.12 -1.78
C ILE A 206 8.04 -12.29 -0.57
N LEU A 207 8.59 -12.94 0.47
CA LEU A 207 9.19 -12.27 1.62
C LEU A 207 10.72 -12.21 1.50
N LEU A 208 11.25 -11.03 1.80
CA LEU A 208 12.66 -10.72 1.82
C LEU A 208 13.03 -10.09 3.16
N ARG A 209 14.29 -10.18 3.58
CA ARG A 209 14.78 -9.54 4.82
C ARG A 209 16.13 -8.85 4.64
N ALA A 210 16.39 -7.82 5.44
CA ALA A 210 17.63 -7.06 5.45
C ALA A 210 17.97 -6.53 6.86
N GLU A 211 19.24 -6.26 7.12
CA GLU A 211 19.69 -5.57 8.35
C GLU A 211 19.43 -4.06 8.29
N HIS A 212 19.33 -3.48 7.09
CA HIS A 212 19.09 -2.05 6.87
C HIS A 212 17.82 -1.84 6.03
N ALA A 213 17.12 -0.72 6.25
CA ALA A 213 15.89 -0.38 5.54
C ALA A 213 16.08 -0.30 4.01
N ALA A 214 17.29 0.05 3.55
CA ALA A 214 17.63 0.16 2.13
C ALA A 214 18.23 -1.14 1.54
N GLY A 215 18.18 -2.25 2.28
CA GLY A 215 18.81 -3.50 1.88
C GLY A 215 20.32 -3.55 2.17
N PRO A 216 21.04 -4.54 1.59
CA PRO A 216 20.55 -5.52 0.63
C PRO A 216 19.54 -6.51 1.25
N TYR A 217 18.62 -6.99 0.41
CA TYR A 217 17.55 -7.89 0.80
C TYR A 217 17.81 -9.34 0.36
N GLU A 218 17.57 -10.27 1.27
CA GLU A 218 17.73 -11.72 1.06
C GLU A 218 16.41 -12.48 1.21
N ARG A 219 16.31 -13.62 0.54
CA ARG A 219 15.09 -14.42 0.45
C ARG A 219 14.75 -15.13 1.77
N VAL A 220 13.48 -15.07 2.21
CA VAL A 220 12.97 -15.84 3.35
C VAL A 220 12.24 -17.10 2.87
N GLU A 221 12.99 -18.18 2.65
CA GLU A 221 12.47 -19.46 2.11
C GLU A 221 11.35 -20.12 2.94
N ALA A 222 11.29 -19.82 4.25
CA ALA A 222 10.22 -20.33 5.11
C ALA A 222 8.83 -19.78 4.71
N PHE A 223 8.79 -18.55 4.21
CA PHE A 223 7.58 -17.91 3.71
C PHE A 223 7.07 -18.56 2.44
N ASP A 224 7.96 -18.90 1.52
CA ASP A 224 7.59 -19.55 0.26
C ASP A 224 6.91 -20.90 0.52
N LYS A 225 7.42 -21.64 1.50
CA LYS A 225 6.83 -22.89 1.96
C LYS A 225 5.46 -22.69 2.62
N SER A 226 5.29 -21.65 3.44
CA SER A 226 3.97 -21.39 4.05
C SER A 226 2.92 -20.95 3.02
N MET A 227 3.36 -20.37 1.90
CA MET A 227 2.50 -19.92 0.80
C MET A 227 2.37 -20.94 -0.35
N GLU A 228 2.80 -22.20 -0.17
CA GLU A 228 2.76 -23.21 -1.23
C GLU A 228 1.34 -23.45 -1.75
N ALA A 229 0.35 -23.53 -0.83
CA ALA A 229 -1.06 -23.75 -1.16
C ALA A 229 -1.78 -22.50 -1.70
N VAL A 230 -1.17 -21.32 -1.65
CA VAL A 230 -1.74 -20.10 -2.22
C VAL A 230 -1.61 -20.17 -3.74
N GLU A 231 -2.70 -19.88 -4.45
CA GLU A 231 -2.74 -19.91 -5.91
C GLU A 231 -1.77 -18.90 -6.52
N SER A 232 -1.06 -19.33 -7.56
CA SER A 232 -0.08 -18.49 -8.27
C SER A 232 -0.79 -17.44 -9.12
N GLY A 233 -0.28 -16.20 -9.16
CA GLY A 233 -0.75 -15.16 -10.08
C GLY A 233 -2.11 -14.52 -9.76
N LEU A 234 -2.71 -14.79 -8.59
CA LEU A 234 -4.04 -14.26 -8.21
C LEU A 234 -4.04 -13.35 -6.97
N TYR A 235 -2.86 -13.03 -6.43
CA TYR A 235 -2.68 -12.23 -5.23
C TYR A 235 -1.66 -11.12 -5.43
N GLU A 236 -1.93 -9.95 -4.85
CA GLU A 236 -1.07 -8.76 -4.91
C GLU A 236 -1.15 -7.93 -3.62
N ALA A 237 -0.56 -6.74 -3.64
CA ALA A 237 -0.74 -5.72 -2.61
C ALA A 237 -0.56 -6.24 -1.16
N PRO A 238 0.59 -6.84 -0.81
CA PRO A 238 0.79 -7.30 0.54
C PRO A 238 0.75 -6.12 1.51
N THR A 239 -0.02 -6.22 2.58
CA THR A 239 0.05 -5.29 3.72
C THR A 239 -0.04 -6.07 5.02
N ALA A 240 0.69 -5.68 6.05
CA ALA A 240 0.74 -6.37 7.32
C ALA A 240 0.61 -5.41 8.51
N VAL A 241 0.16 -5.96 9.63
CA VAL A 241 0.08 -5.24 10.89
C VAL A 241 0.44 -6.16 12.06
N LYS A 242 1.07 -5.58 13.08
CA LYS A 242 1.31 -6.27 14.35
C LYS A 242 0.08 -6.13 15.25
N LEU A 243 -0.45 -7.27 15.68
CA LEU A 243 -1.62 -7.40 16.54
C LEU A 243 -1.27 -7.06 18.00
N GLU A 244 -2.28 -6.77 18.83
CA GLU A 244 -2.10 -6.40 20.25
C GLU A 244 -1.43 -7.51 21.07
N ASP A 245 -1.61 -8.78 20.66
CA ASP A 245 -0.96 -9.94 21.28
C ASP A 245 0.46 -10.22 20.76
N GLY A 246 0.97 -9.39 19.86
CA GLY A 246 2.32 -9.45 19.32
C GLY A 246 2.49 -10.27 18.04
N ARG A 247 1.46 -11.00 17.60
CA ARG A 247 1.47 -11.73 16.32
C ARG A 247 1.41 -10.77 15.13
N TRP A 248 1.74 -11.26 13.94
CA TRP A 248 1.60 -10.52 12.68
C TRP A 248 0.41 -11.04 11.88
N CYS A 249 -0.35 -10.11 11.30
CA CYS A 249 -1.38 -10.41 10.32
C CYS A 249 -1.01 -9.78 8.99
N LEU A 250 -0.81 -10.61 7.97
CA LEU A 250 -0.60 -10.24 6.57
C LEU A 250 -1.90 -10.36 5.80
N PHE A 251 -2.21 -9.38 4.97
CA PHE A 251 -3.35 -9.35 4.07
C PHE A 251 -2.83 -9.34 2.64
N LEU A 252 -3.34 -10.26 1.81
CA LEU A 252 -3.02 -10.32 0.38
C LEU A 252 -4.28 -10.05 -0.44
N ASP A 253 -4.23 -9.08 -1.34
CA ASP A 253 -5.38 -8.70 -2.17
C ASP A 253 -5.63 -9.76 -3.25
N TYR A 254 -6.74 -10.47 -3.14
CA TYR A 254 -7.16 -11.46 -4.13
C TYR A 254 -7.95 -10.81 -5.26
N TYR A 255 -7.48 -11.01 -6.49
CA TYR A 255 -8.09 -10.47 -7.71
C TYR A 255 -8.48 -11.55 -8.74
N GLY A 256 -8.49 -12.82 -8.34
CA GLY A 256 -8.71 -13.94 -9.27
C GLY A 256 -10.13 -14.05 -9.87
N VAL A 257 -11.08 -13.25 -9.38
CA VAL A 257 -12.46 -13.16 -9.89
C VAL A 257 -12.89 -11.70 -10.02
N PRO A 258 -13.89 -11.36 -10.83
CA PRO A 258 -14.42 -10.00 -10.88
C PRO A 258 -15.38 -9.68 -9.74
N GLY A 259 -15.49 -8.40 -9.39
CA GLY A 259 -16.53 -7.88 -8.51
C GLY A 259 -16.38 -8.27 -7.03
N ALA A 260 -17.50 -8.58 -6.38
CA ALA A 260 -17.56 -8.78 -4.92
C ALA A 260 -16.77 -10.01 -4.39
N GLY A 261 -16.26 -10.86 -5.28
CA GLY A 261 -15.36 -11.95 -4.90
C GLY A 261 -13.89 -11.52 -4.74
N GLN A 262 -13.55 -10.26 -5.05
CA GLN A 262 -12.23 -9.69 -4.79
C GLN A 262 -12.09 -9.17 -3.36
N GLY A 263 -10.84 -9.05 -2.93
CA GLY A 263 -10.45 -8.34 -1.71
C GLY A 263 -9.42 -9.12 -0.89
N TYR A 264 -9.09 -8.57 0.26
CA TYR A 264 -8.05 -9.12 1.11
C TYR A 264 -8.36 -10.49 1.70
N VAL A 265 -7.37 -11.39 1.58
CA VAL A 265 -7.29 -12.66 2.30
C VAL A 265 -6.23 -12.54 3.40
N PRO A 266 -6.58 -12.72 4.68
CA PRO A 266 -5.65 -12.60 5.80
C PRO A 266 -4.93 -13.90 6.15
N PHE A 267 -3.70 -13.75 6.64
CA PHE A 267 -2.80 -14.79 7.09
C PHE A 267 -2.12 -14.36 8.39
N VAL A 268 -2.00 -15.26 9.37
CA VAL A 268 -1.42 -14.94 10.68
C VAL A 268 -0.13 -15.72 10.92
N ALA A 269 0.88 -15.06 11.49
CA ALA A 269 2.15 -15.64 11.92
C ALA A 269 2.52 -15.13 13.31
N ASP A 270 3.34 -15.90 14.04
CA ASP A 270 3.84 -15.47 15.35
C ASP A 270 4.88 -14.34 15.24
N SER A 271 5.66 -14.32 14.16
CA SER A 271 6.69 -13.32 13.87
C SER A 271 6.96 -13.22 12.37
N LEU A 272 7.53 -12.09 11.92
CA LEU A 272 8.03 -11.96 10.55
C LEU A 272 9.26 -12.85 10.31
N SER A 273 10.07 -13.01 11.36
CA SER A 273 11.30 -13.82 11.33
C SER A 273 11.07 -15.32 11.08
N ASP A 274 9.98 -15.90 11.58
CA ASP A 274 9.65 -17.31 11.27
C ASP A 274 9.12 -17.45 9.83
N GLY A 275 8.50 -16.39 9.30
CA GLY A 275 7.97 -16.35 7.94
C GLY A 275 6.79 -17.30 7.70
N ARG A 276 6.27 -17.99 8.72
CA ARG A 276 5.20 -18.99 8.56
C ARG A 276 3.83 -18.36 8.77
N PHE A 277 3.26 -17.89 7.68
CA PHE A 277 1.92 -17.30 7.65
C PHE A 277 0.86 -18.36 7.36
N VAL A 278 -0.17 -18.43 8.20
CA VAL A 278 -1.27 -19.39 8.10
C VAL A 278 -2.53 -18.66 7.68
N ARG A 279 -3.12 -19.07 6.55
CA ARG A 279 -4.39 -18.52 6.05
C ARG A 279 -5.47 -18.59 7.14
N SER A 280 -6.13 -17.46 7.39
CA SER A 280 -7.02 -17.28 8.54
C SER A 280 -8.34 -16.58 8.19
N ASP A 281 -8.70 -16.49 6.91
CA ASP A 281 -9.87 -15.76 6.37
C ASP A 281 -11.21 -16.10 7.02
N ALA A 282 -11.40 -17.34 7.50
CA ALA A 282 -12.62 -17.72 8.22
C ALA A 282 -12.86 -16.95 9.54
N SER A 283 -11.82 -16.32 10.10
CA SER A 283 -11.91 -15.55 11.35
C SER A 283 -12.08 -14.04 11.13
N PHE A 284 -12.18 -13.59 9.87
CA PHE A 284 -12.17 -12.18 9.52
C PHE A 284 -13.48 -11.79 8.84
N SER A 285 -13.86 -10.53 9.01
CA SER A 285 -15.02 -9.96 8.33
C SER A 285 -14.70 -8.57 7.82
N PHE A 286 -15.07 -8.31 6.57
CA PHE A 286 -15.01 -6.99 5.95
C PHE A 286 -16.43 -6.56 5.56
N PRO A 287 -16.77 -5.26 5.64
CA PRO A 287 -18.08 -4.76 5.25
C PRO A 287 -18.28 -4.82 3.72
N TYR A 288 -17.19 -4.85 2.96
CA TYR A 288 -17.11 -5.00 1.50
C TYR A 288 -15.67 -5.36 1.11
N GLY A 289 -15.41 -5.61 -0.19
CA GLY A 289 -14.06 -5.92 -0.68
C GLY A 289 -13.13 -4.72 -0.62
N PHE A 290 -12.26 -4.67 0.40
CA PHE A 290 -11.15 -3.72 0.50
C PHE A 290 -10.06 -4.11 -0.52
N LYS A 291 -9.47 -3.12 -1.19
CA LYS A 291 -8.39 -3.30 -2.18
C LYS A 291 -7.14 -2.51 -1.80
N HIS A 292 -6.01 -2.85 -2.43
CA HIS A 292 -4.65 -2.30 -2.22
C HIS A 292 -4.58 -1.04 -1.34
N GLY A 293 -4.06 -1.21 -0.13
CA GLY A 293 -4.09 -0.22 0.93
C GLY A 293 -3.20 -0.62 2.09
N THR A 294 -3.15 0.21 3.13
CA THR A 294 -2.25 0.02 4.28
C THR A 294 -2.98 0.16 5.61
N ILE A 295 -2.51 -0.58 6.61
CA ILE A 295 -3.05 -0.56 7.96
C ILE A 295 -2.14 0.25 8.90
N LEU A 296 -2.72 1.27 9.54
CA LEU A 296 -2.08 2.02 10.61
C LEU A 296 -2.63 1.58 11.98
N THR A 297 -1.72 1.30 12.91
CA THR A 297 -2.10 1.19 14.32
C THR A 297 -2.45 2.57 14.89
N ILE A 298 -3.62 2.67 15.50
CA ILE A 298 -4.16 3.89 16.09
C ILE A 298 -4.60 3.66 17.54
N SER A 299 -4.69 4.75 18.29
CA SER A 299 -5.26 4.75 19.63
C SER A 299 -6.79 4.60 19.57
N MET A 300 -7.39 4.19 20.69
CA MET A 300 -8.85 4.20 20.81
C MET A 300 -9.46 5.60 20.71
N GLU A 301 -8.73 6.66 21.09
CA GLU A 301 -9.20 8.03 20.92
C GLU A 301 -9.30 8.41 19.44
N GLU A 302 -8.26 8.08 18.65
CA GLU A 302 -8.25 8.28 17.20
C GLU A 302 -9.34 7.45 16.51
N TYR A 303 -9.54 6.20 16.95
CA TYR A 303 -10.62 5.34 16.46
C TYR A 303 -11.99 6.00 16.68
N GLU A 304 -12.29 6.45 17.91
CA GLU A 304 -13.57 7.06 18.23
C GLU A 304 -13.73 8.42 17.53
N ARG A 305 -12.63 9.16 17.32
CA ARG A 305 -12.64 10.40 16.55
C ARG A 305 -13.05 10.15 15.10
N ILE A 306 -12.46 9.18 14.42
CA ILE A 306 -12.80 8.81 13.04
C ILE A 306 -14.24 8.30 12.95
N LYS A 307 -14.61 7.41 13.87
CA LYS A 307 -15.93 6.75 13.88
C LYS A 307 -17.09 7.72 14.05
N ASN A 308 -16.92 8.72 14.92
CA ASN A 308 -17.97 9.68 15.26
C ASN A 308 -17.88 10.98 14.46
N HIS A 309 -16.91 11.11 13.53
CA HIS A 309 -16.78 12.30 12.69
C HIS A 309 -17.91 12.39 11.68
N ASP A 310 -18.42 13.61 11.46
CA ASP A 310 -19.35 13.90 10.37
C ASP A 310 -18.58 14.20 9.09
N TRP A 311 -18.64 13.26 8.15
CA TRP A 311 -17.92 13.32 6.88
C TRP A 311 -18.71 14.03 5.76
N SER A 312 -19.92 14.52 6.04
CA SER A 312 -20.81 15.10 5.02
C SER A 312 -20.31 16.42 4.43
N ASP A 313 -19.53 17.19 5.18
CA ASP A 313 -19.11 18.56 4.81
C ASP A 313 -17.67 18.67 4.28
N LYS A 314 -16.91 17.57 4.21
CA LYS A 314 -15.45 17.60 3.91
C LYS A 314 -15.04 16.97 2.58
N GLY A 315 -16.00 16.61 1.74
CA GLY A 315 -15.76 16.14 0.38
C GLY A 315 -15.32 17.23 -0.62
N TYR A 316 -15.17 18.49 -0.19
CA TYR A 316 -14.85 19.65 -1.05
C TYR A 316 -13.66 20.46 -0.53
N VAL A 317 -12.60 19.83 -0.02
CA VAL A 317 -11.34 20.57 0.17
C VAL A 317 -10.70 20.79 -1.19
#